data_AF-A0A962AAL1-F1
#
_entry.id   AF-A0A962AAL1-F1
#
_cell.length_a   1.000
_cell.length_b   1.000
_cell.length_c   1.000
_cell.angle_alpha   90.00
_cell.angle_beta   90.00
_cell.angle_gamma   90.00
#
_symmetry.space_group_name_H-M   'P 1'
#
loop_
_entity.id
_entity.type
_entity.pdbx_description
1 polymer ?
#
loop_
_entity_poly.entity_id
_entity_poly.type
_entity_poly.pdbx_seq_one_letter_code
_entity_poly.pdbx_strand_id
1 'polypeptide(L)'
;MAKKPKSDAPTSDPSKKPNGPTARQKLMSLRDRIIRLEEEKKAIADDIKDIYQEAKSDGFDPRALRNIVKESTKTPGQRAAAREIEANTDIYRAALGMLDGTPLGDAARRKFEEEMERAARKGREDAAADEDEADSEGDASDKPAEDTEDEAREKGRKAHGDGAKITSNPYPAASRNRAAWDEGWCDADGSDGMGVPDAWRREPKDDAADDGGGK
;
A
#
# COMPACT_ATOMS: atom_id res chain seq x y z
N MET A 1 35.64 -91.81 -18.98
CA MET A 1 34.22 -91.47 -18.71
C MET A 1 33.95 -90.07 -19.24
N ALA A 2 33.14 -89.98 -20.29
CA ALA A 2 32.75 -88.72 -20.93
C ALA A 2 31.52 -88.12 -20.23
N LYS A 3 31.54 -86.81 -19.96
CA LYS A 3 30.33 -86.01 -19.71
C LYS A 3 30.59 -84.55 -20.10
N LYS A 4 30.13 -84.18 -21.29
CA LYS A 4 29.90 -82.79 -21.73
C LYS A 4 28.58 -82.32 -21.10
N PRO A 5 28.50 -81.13 -20.49
CA PRO A 5 27.24 -80.41 -20.40
C PRO A 5 27.08 -79.49 -21.63
N LYS A 6 25.90 -79.58 -22.25
CA LYS A 6 25.47 -78.82 -23.42
C LYS A 6 25.24 -77.35 -23.05
N SER A 7 25.76 -76.44 -23.85
CA SER A 7 25.40 -75.02 -23.82
C SER A 7 24.17 -74.80 -24.69
N ASP A 8 22.98 -74.80 -24.08
CA ASP A 8 21.77 -74.28 -24.71
C ASP A 8 21.72 -72.76 -24.49
N ALA A 9 22.31 -72.01 -25.43
CA ALA A 9 22.06 -70.58 -25.55
C ALA A 9 20.91 -70.38 -26.57
N PRO A 10 19.88 -69.57 -26.27
CA PRO A 10 18.82 -69.30 -27.23
C PRO A 10 19.43 -68.52 -28.41
N THR A 11 19.46 -69.17 -29.58
CA THR A 11 19.81 -68.55 -30.85
C THR A 11 18.79 -67.46 -31.16
N SER A 12 19.13 -66.22 -30.82
CA SER A 12 18.45 -65.02 -31.30
C SER A 12 18.61 -64.96 -32.82
N ASP A 13 17.52 -65.24 -33.54
CA ASP A 13 17.44 -65.12 -34.99
C ASP A 13 17.83 -63.70 -35.46
N PRO A 14 18.94 -63.54 -36.21
CA PRO A 14 19.41 -62.22 -36.67
C PRO A 14 18.49 -61.60 -37.74
N SER A 15 17.44 -62.29 -38.18
CA SER A 15 16.51 -61.82 -39.21
C SER A 15 15.33 -60.98 -38.67
N LYS A 16 15.17 -60.87 -37.34
CA LYS A 16 14.07 -60.10 -36.74
C LYS A 16 14.33 -58.59 -36.86
N LYS A 17 13.89 -57.99 -37.97
CA LYS A 17 13.86 -56.52 -38.15
C LYS A 17 13.19 -55.88 -36.93
N PRO A 18 13.73 -54.79 -36.36
CA PRO A 18 13.09 -54.13 -35.25
C PRO A 18 11.69 -53.67 -35.68
N ASN A 19 10.65 -54.25 -35.07
CA ASN A 19 9.23 -53.97 -35.34
C ASN A 19 8.79 -52.60 -34.79
N GLY A 20 9.61 -51.56 -34.99
CA GLY A 20 9.35 -50.21 -34.55
C GLY A 20 9.58 -49.21 -35.68
N PRO A 21 8.83 -48.09 -35.72
CA PRO A 21 9.05 -47.05 -36.71
C PRO A 21 10.50 -46.59 -36.62
N THR A 22 11.17 -46.56 -37.77
CA THR A 22 12.57 -46.12 -37.89
C THR A 22 12.70 -44.68 -37.40
N ALA A 23 13.90 -44.28 -36.95
CA ALA A 23 14.15 -42.91 -36.51
C ALA A 23 13.70 -41.87 -37.56
N ARG A 24 13.93 -42.16 -38.85
CA ARG A 24 13.46 -41.34 -39.98
C ARG A 24 11.94 -41.20 -40.02
N GLN A 25 11.19 -42.31 -39.87
CA GLN A 25 9.72 -42.27 -39.87
C GLN A 25 9.17 -41.48 -38.67
N LYS A 26 9.79 -41.60 -37.49
CA LYS A 26 9.42 -40.80 -36.32
C LYS A 26 9.65 -39.30 -36.56
N LEU A 27 10.80 -38.94 -37.12
CA LEU A 27 11.12 -37.54 -37.46
C LEU A 27 10.16 -36.95 -38.50
N MET A 28 9.81 -37.71 -39.54
CA MET A 28 8.83 -37.27 -40.55
C MET A 28 7.45 -37.04 -39.91
N SER A 29 6.99 -37.98 -39.06
CA SER A 29 5.72 -37.81 -38.34
C SER A 29 5.70 -36.58 -37.43
N LEU A 30 6.79 -36.31 -36.70
CA LEU A 30 6.90 -35.10 -35.87
C LEU A 30 6.85 -33.83 -36.71
N ARG A 31 7.62 -33.77 -37.80
CA ARG A 31 7.64 -32.63 -38.73
C ARG A 31 6.26 -32.34 -39.29
N ASP A 32 5.58 -33.35 -39.83
CA ASP A 32 4.31 -33.16 -40.51
C ASP A 32 3.21 -32.73 -39.54
N ARG A 33 3.22 -33.25 -38.29
CA ARG A 33 2.33 -32.78 -37.21
C ARG A 33 2.60 -31.32 -36.84
N ILE A 34 3.86 -30.92 -36.76
CA ILE A 34 4.23 -29.52 -36.45
C ILE A 34 3.78 -28.60 -37.59
N ILE A 35 4.01 -28.97 -38.85
CA ILE A 35 3.57 -28.17 -40.01
C ILE A 35 2.06 -27.94 -39.98
N ARG A 36 1.29 -29.01 -39.75
CA ARG A 36 -0.16 -28.89 -39.61
C ARG A 36 -0.56 -27.94 -38.48
N LEU A 37 0.08 -28.04 -37.31
CA LEU A 37 -0.22 -27.14 -36.18
C LEU A 37 0.18 -25.69 -36.46
N GLU A 38 1.28 -25.45 -37.19
CA GLU A 38 1.68 -24.11 -37.61
C GLU A 38 0.71 -23.52 -38.65
N GLU A 39 0.20 -24.33 -39.57
CA GLU A 39 -0.86 -23.92 -40.51
C GLU A 39 -2.16 -23.58 -39.78
N GLU A 40 -2.62 -24.42 -38.84
CA GLU A 40 -3.79 -24.17 -38.00
C GLU A 40 -3.61 -22.89 -37.16
N LYS A 41 -2.44 -22.70 -36.56
CA LYS A 41 -2.10 -21.49 -35.80
C LYS A 41 -2.11 -20.24 -36.68
N LYS A 42 -1.62 -20.33 -37.91
CA LYS A 42 -1.65 -19.22 -38.86
C LYS A 42 -3.08 -18.86 -39.25
N ALA A 43 -3.92 -19.86 -39.55
CA ALA A 43 -5.33 -19.63 -39.85
C ALA A 43 -6.03 -18.91 -38.68
N ILE A 44 -5.83 -19.37 -37.45
CA ILE A 44 -6.39 -18.71 -36.24
C ILE A 44 -5.85 -17.28 -36.08
N ALA A 45 -4.57 -17.06 -36.37
CA ALA A 45 -3.98 -15.72 -36.28
C ALA A 45 -4.55 -14.75 -37.32
N ASP A 46 -4.83 -15.25 -38.54
CA ASP A 46 -5.48 -14.49 -39.60
C ASP A 46 -6.95 -14.19 -39.20
N ASP A 47 -7.69 -15.15 -38.66
CA ASP A 47 -9.06 -14.93 -38.14
C ASP A 47 -9.09 -13.87 -37.03
N ILE A 48 -8.16 -13.92 -36.07
CA ILE A 48 -8.04 -12.92 -35.01
C ILE A 48 -7.78 -11.53 -35.60
N LYS A 49 -6.94 -11.46 -36.64
CA LYS A 49 -6.63 -10.18 -37.31
C LYS A 49 -7.86 -9.62 -38.00
N ASP A 50 -8.66 -10.47 -38.65
CA ASP A 50 -9.90 -10.05 -39.33
C ASP A 50 -10.92 -9.52 -38.32
N ILE A 51 -11.07 -10.14 -37.15
CA ILE A 51 -11.92 -9.61 -36.06
C ILE A 51 -11.45 -8.22 -35.61
N TYR A 52 -10.14 -7.98 -35.51
CA TYR A 52 -9.63 -6.64 -35.18
C TYR A 52 -9.87 -5.63 -36.31
N GLN A 53 -9.95 -6.05 -37.58
CA GLN A 53 -10.30 -5.15 -38.69
C GLN A 53 -11.80 -4.88 -38.75
N GLU A 54 -12.64 -5.87 -38.44
CA GLU A 54 -14.08 -5.71 -38.28
C GLU A 54 -14.36 -4.69 -37.18
N ALA A 55 -13.77 -4.88 -35.98
CA ALA A 55 -13.90 -3.92 -34.88
C ALA A 55 -13.43 -2.51 -35.26
N LYS A 56 -12.40 -2.38 -36.10
CA LYS A 56 -11.96 -1.07 -36.60
C LYS A 56 -12.99 -0.44 -37.54
N SER A 57 -13.62 -1.25 -38.39
CA SER A 57 -14.66 -0.81 -39.32
C SER A 57 -15.93 -0.37 -38.58
N ASP A 58 -16.21 -1.01 -37.44
CA ASP A 58 -17.29 -0.65 -36.51
C ASP A 58 -16.98 0.60 -35.66
N GLY A 59 -15.75 1.12 -35.72
CA GLY A 59 -15.34 2.35 -35.03
C GLY A 59 -14.63 2.15 -33.69
N PHE A 60 -14.29 0.93 -33.30
CA PHE A 60 -13.48 0.66 -32.09
C PHE A 60 -11.97 0.85 -32.36
N ASP A 61 -11.19 1.25 -31.35
CA ASP A 61 -9.71 1.25 -31.43
C ASP A 61 -9.15 -0.17 -31.20
N PRO A 62 -8.51 -0.81 -32.20
CA PRO A 62 -7.93 -2.14 -32.04
C PRO A 62 -6.84 -2.21 -30.98
N ARG A 63 -6.14 -1.09 -30.68
CA ARG A 63 -5.10 -1.08 -29.64
C ARG A 63 -5.70 -1.16 -28.24
N ALA A 64 -6.78 -0.43 -28.01
CA ALA A 64 -7.51 -0.49 -26.74
C ALA A 64 -8.09 -1.90 -26.53
N LEU A 65 -8.70 -2.49 -27.57
CA LEU A 65 -9.22 -3.86 -27.50
C LEU A 65 -8.14 -4.90 -27.18
N ARG A 66 -6.94 -4.79 -27.76
CA ARG A 66 -5.81 -5.69 -27.41
C ARG A 66 -5.43 -5.60 -25.95
N ASN A 67 -5.45 -4.39 -25.36
CA ASN A 67 -5.16 -4.23 -23.94
C ASN A 67 -6.24 -4.90 -23.08
N ILE A 68 -7.52 -4.74 -23.44
CA ILE A 68 -8.64 -5.39 -22.76
C ILE A 68 -8.53 -6.92 -22.83
N VAL A 69 -8.21 -7.48 -24.00
CA VAL A 69 -8.00 -8.94 -24.17
C VAL A 69 -6.80 -9.42 -23.33
N LYS A 70 -5.71 -8.65 -23.28
CA LYS A 70 -4.57 -8.96 -22.43
C LYS A 70 -4.92 -8.94 -20.95
N GLU A 71 -5.76 -8.00 -20.52
CA GLU A 71 -6.24 -7.92 -19.14
C GLU A 71 -7.21 -9.05 -18.79
N SER A 72 -8.10 -9.43 -19.71
CA SER A 72 -9.09 -10.49 -19.49
C SER A 72 -8.46 -11.88 -19.43
N THR A 73 -7.32 -12.08 -20.10
CA THR A 73 -6.57 -13.34 -20.12
C THR A 73 -5.66 -13.55 -18.90
N LYS A 74 -5.47 -12.53 -18.04
CA LYS A 74 -4.70 -12.66 -16.80
C LYS A 74 -5.33 -13.66 -15.84
N THR A 75 -4.51 -14.48 -15.18
CA THR A 75 -4.98 -15.42 -14.15
C THR A 75 -5.56 -14.68 -12.93
N PRO A 76 -6.37 -15.32 -12.06
CA PRO A 76 -6.92 -14.66 -10.87
C PRO A 76 -5.87 -13.98 -9.98
N GLY A 77 -4.71 -14.63 -9.77
CA GLY A 77 -3.61 -14.05 -8.99
C GLY A 77 -2.97 -12.84 -9.69
N GLN A 78 -2.76 -12.91 -11.01
CA GLN A 78 -2.24 -11.77 -11.78
C GLN A 78 -3.22 -10.59 -11.82
N ARG A 79 -4.53 -10.86 -11.86
CA ARG A 79 -5.56 -9.83 -11.77
C ARG A 79 -5.58 -9.16 -10.40
N ALA A 80 -5.41 -9.92 -9.32
CA ALA A 80 -5.32 -9.36 -7.96
C ALA A 80 -4.10 -8.45 -7.82
N ALA A 81 -2.91 -8.92 -8.21
CA ALA A 81 -1.69 -8.11 -8.17
C ALA A 81 -1.79 -6.85 -9.05
N ALA A 82 -2.41 -6.93 -10.23
CA ALA A 82 -2.63 -5.77 -11.08
C ALA A 82 -3.53 -4.72 -10.41
N ARG A 83 -4.61 -5.15 -9.73
CA ARG A 83 -5.51 -4.26 -8.99
C ARG A 83 -4.82 -3.56 -7.83
N GLU A 84 -3.96 -4.25 -7.10
CA GLU A 84 -3.17 -3.65 -6.02
C GLU A 84 -2.23 -2.56 -6.56
N ILE A 85 -1.55 -2.84 -7.68
CA ILE A 85 -0.67 -1.87 -8.34
C ILE A 85 -1.48 -0.68 -8.86
N GLU A 86 -2.62 -0.91 -9.52
CA GLU A 86 -3.52 0.13 -10.01
C GLU A 86 -4.00 1.03 -8.85
N ALA A 87 -4.44 0.44 -7.73
CA ALA A 87 -4.87 1.18 -6.55
C ALA A 87 -3.75 2.07 -5.99
N ASN A 88 -2.54 1.55 -5.84
CA ASN A 88 -1.39 2.35 -5.39
C ASN A 88 -1.03 3.45 -6.39
N THR A 89 -1.08 3.14 -7.69
CA THR A 89 -0.79 4.11 -8.75
C THR A 89 -1.81 5.24 -8.73
N ASP A 90 -3.08 4.95 -8.47
CA ASP A 90 -4.12 5.97 -8.38
C ASP A 90 -3.94 6.89 -7.16
N ILE A 91 -3.54 6.33 -6.01
CA ILE A 91 -3.14 7.14 -4.84
C ILE A 91 -1.98 8.08 -5.21
N TYR A 92 -0.95 7.57 -5.88
CA TYR A 92 0.20 8.38 -6.28
C TYR A 92 -0.15 9.43 -7.33
N ARG A 93 -1.01 9.10 -8.31
CA ARG A 93 -1.51 10.08 -9.28
C ARG A 93 -2.30 11.19 -8.62
N ALA A 94 -3.12 10.86 -7.61
CA ALA A 94 -3.84 11.87 -6.84
C ALA A 94 -2.88 12.79 -6.08
N ALA A 95 -1.86 12.24 -5.42
CA ALA A 95 -0.83 13.02 -4.73
C ALA A 95 -0.02 13.92 -5.67
N LEU A 96 0.22 13.47 -6.91
CA LEU A 96 0.92 14.23 -7.94
C LEU A 96 0.01 15.21 -8.70
N GLY A 97 -1.29 15.28 -8.39
CA GLY A 97 -2.24 16.12 -9.11
C GLY A 97 -2.43 15.70 -10.58
N MET A 98 -2.17 14.43 -10.92
CA MET A 98 -2.31 13.87 -12.28
C MET A 98 -3.68 13.27 -12.54
N LEU A 99 -4.65 13.52 -11.67
CA LEU A 99 -5.99 12.93 -11.72
C LEU A 99 -6.91 13.69 -12.69
N ASP A 100 -6.35 14.44 -13.63
CA ASP A 100 -7.06 15.41 -14.47
C ASP A 100 -7.50 14.72 -15.75
N GLY A 101 -8.73 14.20 -15.77
CA GLY A 101 -9.34 13.66 -16.99
C GLY A 101 -9.67 12.17 -16.99
N THR A 102 -9.65 11.47 -15.85
CA THR A 102 -10.30 10.15 -15.74
C THR A 102 -11.70 10.30 -15.12
N PRO A 103 -12.73 9.61 -15.64
CA PRO A 103 -14.09 9.67 -15.07
C PRO A 103 -14.16 9.28 -13.59
N LEU A 104 -13.23 8.43 -13.14
CA LEU A 104 -13.08 8.06 -11.73
C LEU A 104 -12.45 9.18 -10.91
N GLY A 105 -11.50 9.91 -11.49
CA GLY A 105 -10.86 11.07 -10.90
C GLY A 105 -11.81 12.24 -10.67
N ASP A 106 -12.63 12.54 -11.69
CA ASP A 106 -13.70 13.54 -11.59
C ASP A 106 -14.76 13.13 -10.56
N ALA A 107 -15.15 11.84 -10.53
CA ALA A 107 -16.10 11.34 -9.55
C ALA A 107 -15.54 11.32 -8.12
N ALA A 108 -14.25 11.05 -7.94
CA ALA A 108 -13.59 11.12 -6.64
C ALA A 108 -13.57 12.55 -6.11
N ARG A 109 -13.16 13.52 -6.95
CA ARG A 109 -13.23 14.96 -6.60
C ARG A 109 -14.65 15.38 -6.24
N ARG A 110 -15.63 15.04 -7.08
CA ARG A 110 -17.04 15.37 -6.83
C ARG A 110 -17.53 14.79 -5.51
N LYS A 111 -17.17 13.54 -5.18
CA LYS A 111 -17.53 12.95 -3.88
C LYS A 111 -16.87 13.67 -2.71
N PHE A 112 -15.58 14.00 -2.80
CA PHE A 112 -14.89 14.77 -1.76
C PHE A 112 -15.52 16.16 -1.58
N GLU A 113 -15.90 16.81 -2.67
CA GLU A 113 -16.54 18.12 -2.69
C GLU A 113 -17.96 18.05 -2.12
N GLU A 114 -18.75 17.03 -2.50
CA GLU A 114 -20.07 16.72 -1.93
C GLU A 114 -20.00 16.39 -0.44
N GLU A 115 -18.98 15.67 0.03
CA GLU A 115 -18.77 15.35 1.44
C GLU A 115 -18.36 16.58 2.26
N MET A 116 -17.46 17.41 1.72
CA MET A 116 -17.11 18.72 2.29
C MET A 116 -18.32 19.64 2.40
N GLU A 117 -19.14 19.71 1.35
CA GLU A 117 -20.34 20.54 1.34
C GLU A 117 -21.40 20.00 2.31
N ARG A 118 -21.55 18.67 2.41
CA ARG A 118 -22.41 18.02 3.41
C ARG A 118 -21.93 18.28 4.83
N ALA A 119 -20.61 18.24 5.07
CA ALA A 119 -20.03 18.60 6.37
C ALA A 119 -20.24 20.08 6.69
N ALA A 120 -20.10 20.99 5.71
CA ALA A 120 -20.36 22.41 5.87
C ALA A 120 -21.86 22.74 6.05
N ARG A 121 -22.75 21.95 5.45
CA ARG A 121 -24.20 22.04 5.66
C ARG A 121 -24.57 21.54 7.06
N LYS A 122 -24.02 20.41 7.47
CA LYS A 122 -24.19 19.88 8.83
C LYS A 122 -23.69 20.89 9.88
N GLY A 123 -22.51 21.48 9.68
CA GLY A 123 -22.02 22.53 10.57
C GLY A 123 -22.89 23.80 10.61
N ARG A 124 -23.62 24.11 9.52
CA ARG A 124 -24.62 25.19 9.50
C ARG A 124 -25.95 24.80 10.14
N GLU A 125 -26.40 23.57 9.98
CA GLU A 125 -27.60 23.03 10.63
C GLU A 125 -27.39 22.87 12.14
N ASP A 126 -26.21 22.40 12.57
CA ASP A 126 -25.81 22.33 13.97
C ASP A 126 -25.69 23.77 14.57
N ALA A 127 -25.20 24.75 13.80
CA ALA A 127 -25.16 26.16 14.24
C ALA A 127 -26.55 26.82 14.26
N ALA A 128 -27.46 26.46 13.36
CA ALA A 128 -28.84 26.98 13.34
C ALA A 128 -29.74 26.32 14.42
N ALA A 129 -29.44 25.09 14.83
CA ALA A 129 -30.11 24.43 15.95
C ALA A 129 -29.78 25.06 17.31
N ASP A 130 -28.67 25.81 17.41
CA ASP A 130 -28.32 26.65 18.56
C ASP A 130 -29.13 27.98 18.57
N GLU A 131 -29.83 28.33 17.48
CA GLU A 131 -30.59 29.59 17.35
C GLU A 131 -32.07 29.46 17.74
N ASP A 132 -32.64 28.24 17.81
CA ASP A 132 -34.04 27.99 18.22
C ASP A 132 -34.21 27.82 19.76
N GLU A 133 -33.12 27.85 20.54
CA GLU A 133 -33.10 27.91 22.02
C GLU A 133 -32.77 29.33 22.52
N ALA A 134 -33.21 30.37 21.79
CA ALA A 134 -32.91 31.78 22.09
C ALA A 134 -34.12 32.61 22.55
N ASP A 135 -35.21 31.98 23.00
CA ASP A 135 -36.36 32.65 23.65
C ASP A 135 -36.60 32.10 25.07
N SER A 136 -35.58 32.23 25.92
CA SER A 136 -35.75 32.23 27.38
C SER A 136 -34.61 33.04 27.99
N GLU A 137 -34.95 34.17 28.61
CA GLU A 137 -34.01 35.09 29.26
C GLU A 137 -32.99 34.35 30.15
N GLY A 138 -31.73 34.42 29.73
CA GLY A 138 -30.56 33.96 30.47
C GLY A 138 -29.41 34.93 30.23
N ASP A 139 -29.10 35.69 31.26
CA ASP A 139 -27.97 36.59 31.44
C ASP A 139 -26.73 36.27 30.57
N ALA A 140 -26.33 37.25 29.76
CA ALA A 140 -25.19 37.18 28.87
C ALA A 140 -23.86 37.30 29.63
N SER A 141 -23.46 36.26 30.37
CA SER A 141 -22.07 36.02 30.79
C SER A 141 -21.87 34.68 31.49
N ASP A 142 -21.84 33.56 30.75
CA ASP A 142 -21.22 32.33 31.24
C ASP A 142 -20.70 31.45 30.09
N LYS A 143 -19.63 31.90 29.43
CA LYS A 143 -18.68 30.91 28.91
C LYS A 143 -17.92 30.40 30.14
N PRO A 144 -17.84 29.08 30.41
CA PRO A 144 -16.92 28.61 31.43
C PRO A 144 -15.55 29.17 31.05
N ALA A 145 -14.97 29.99 31.91
CA ALA A 145 -13.68 30.61 31.66
C ALA A 145 -12.71 29.49 31.29
N GLU A 146 -12.34 29.40 30.01
CA GLU A 146 -11.17 28.63 29.62
C GLU A 146 -10.03 29.25 30.42
N ASP A 147 -9.38 28.43 31.26
CA ASP A 147 -8.28 28.89 32.10
C ASP A 147 -7.32 29.72 31.25
N THR A 148 -6.93 30.88 31.75
CA THR A 148 -5.88 31.66 31.09
C THR A 148 -4.57 30.85 31.08
N GLU A 149 -3.65 31.18 30.17
CA GLU A 149 -2.36 30.48 30.11
C GLU A 149 -1.60 30.51 31.45
N ASP A 150 -1.74 31.59 32.21
CA ASP A 150 -1.11 31.71 33.52
C ASP A 150 -1.77 30.83 34.59
N GLU A 151 -3.09 30.68 34.55
CA GLU A 151 -3.83 29.74 35.41
C GLU A 151 -3.50 28.28 35.04
N ALA A 152 -3.32 28.00 33.75
CA ALA A 152 -2.87 26.70 33.27
C ALA A 152 -1.45 26.35 33.77
N ARG A 153 -0.51 27.31 33.74
CA ARG A 153 0.83 27.18 34.34
C ARG A 153 0.76 26.90 35.84
N GLU A 154 -0.08 27.62 36.56
CA GLU A 154 -0.24 27.42 38.00
C GLU A 154 -0.82 26.04 38.33
N LYS A 155 -1.80 25.58 37.55
CA LYS A 155 -2.33 24.21 37.66
C LYS A 155 -1.27 23.15 37.35
N GLY A 156 -0.35 23.41 36.41
CA GLY A 156 0.79 22.54 36.12
C GLY A 156 1.71 22.38 37.31
N ARG A 157 2.14 23.51 37.92
CA ARG A 157 2.95 23.53 39.14
C ARG A 157 2.28 22.77 40.29
N LYS A 158 0.98 23.01 40.49
CA LYS A 158 0.21 22.35 41.55
C LYS A 158 0.09 20.85 41.31
N ALA A 159 -0.17 20.42 40.07
CA ALA A 159 -0.28 19.01 39.73
C ALA A 159 1.02 18.23 39.98
N HIS A 160 2.18 18.86 39.76
CA HIS A 160 3.47 18.28 40.18
C HIS A 160 3.57 18.14 41.70
N GLY A 161 3.23 19.20 42.45
CA GLY A 161 3.20 19.16 43.92
C GLY A 161 2.26 18.10 44.49
N ASP A 162 1.16 17.82 43.79
CA ASP A 162 0.18 16.77 44.12
C ASP A 162 0.63 15.35 43.65
N GLY A 163 1.79 15.22 43.01
CA GLY A 163 2.37 13.95 42.56
C GLY A 163 1.77 13.40 41.25
N ALA A 164 1.03 14.21 40.50
CA ALA A 164 0.49 13.82 39.21
C ALA A 164 1.58 13.74 38.14
N LYS A 165 1.48 12.76 37.23
CA LYS A 165 2.40 12.62 36.10
C LYS A 165 2.08 13.65 35.02
N ILE A 166 3.09 14.13 34.29
CA ILE A 166 2.91 15.04 33.15
C ILE A 166 1.97 14.48 32.06
N THR A 167 1.87 13.16 31.94
CA THR A 167 0.94 12.48 31.02
C THR A 167 -0.53 12.67 31.38
N SER A 168 -0.83 13.14 32.59
CA SER A 168 -2.20 13.37 33.10
C SER A 168 -2.66 14.82 32.88
N ASN A 169 -2.14 15.50 31.85
CA ASN A 169 -2.52 16.86 31.50
C ASN A 169 -4.03 16.93 31.13
N PRO A 170 -4.83 17.79 31.78
CA PRO A 170 -6.28 17.88 31.56
C PRO A 170 -6.67 18.61 30.27
N TYR A 171 -5.75 19.31 29.61
CA TYR A 171 -6.04 20.11 28.43
C TYR A 171 -5.89 19.32 27.11
N PRO A 172 -6.74 19.59 26.09
CA PRO A 172 -6.65 18.94 24.78
C PRO A 172 -5.29 19.16 24.10
N ALA A 173 -4.84 18.17 23.32
CA ALA A 173 -3.52 18.15 22.66
C ALA A 173 -3.21 19.40 21.81
N ALA A 174 -4.24 20.02 21.22
CA ALA A 174 -4.10 21.19 20.35
C ALA A 174 -4.25 22.55 21.07
N SER A 175 -4.50 22.57 22.38
CA SER A 175 -4.76 23.80 23.12
C SER A 175 -3.47 24.49 23.59
N ARG A 176 -3.46 25.83 23.55
CA ARG A 176 -2.35 26.64 24.05
C ARG A 176 -2.12 26.47 25.56
N ASN A 177 -3.20 26.22 26.29
CA ASN A 177 -3.19 25.94 27.73
C ASN A 177 -2.50 24.62 28.08
N ARG A 178 -2.46 23.64 27.16
CA ARG A 178 -1.72 22.39 27.37
C ARG A 178 -0.22 22.63 27.49
N ALA A 179 0.33 23.45 26.60
CA ALA A 179 1.73 23.84 26.64
C ALA A 179 2.04 24.64 27.91
N ALA A 180 1.17 25.58 28.27
CA ALA A 180 1.31 26.38 29.49
C ALA A 180 1.26 25.51 30.77
N TRP A 181 0.42 24.47 30.82
CA TRP A 181 0.41 23.51 31.93
C TRP A 181 1.67 22.64 31.99
N ASP A 182 2.15 22.15 30.83
CA ASP A 182 3.37 21.35 30.75
C ASP A 182 4.60 22.19 31.21
N GLU A 183 4.66 23.48 30.83
CA GLU A 183 5.66 24.45 31.31
C GLU A 183 5.66 24.53 32.84
N GLY A 184 4.50 24.77 33.45
CA GLY A 184 4.39 24.89 34.90
C GLY A 184 4.74 23.59 35.65
N TRP A 185 4.40 22.43 35.09
CA TRP A 185 4.76 21.14 35.68
C TRP A 185 6.27 20.89 35.65
N CYS A 186 6.92 21.19 34.53
CA CYS A 186 8.37 21.08 34.34
C CYS A 186 9.15 22.06 35.23
N ASP A 187 8.69 23.31 35.34
CA ASP A 187 9.27 24.33 36.22
C ASP A 187 9.29 23.87 37.69
N ALA A 188 8.24 23.17 38.14
CA ALA A 188 8.15 22.62 39.49
C ALA A 188 9.03 21.37 39.71
N ASP A 189 9.22 20.56 38.66
CA ASP A 189 10.10 19.39 38.68
C ASP A 189 11.60 19.78 38.67
N GLY A 190 11.91 21.02 38.29
CA GLY A 190 13.30 21.47 38.10
C GLY A 190 13.95 20.86 36.86
N SER A 191 13.13 20.31 35.96
CA SER A 191 13.52 19.70 34.70
C SER A 191 13.00 20.56 33.56
N ASP A 192 13.83 20.87 32.56
CA ASP A 192 13.41 21.63 31.37
C ASP A 192 12.52 20.81 30.41
N GLY A 193 12.08 19.61 30.83
CA GLY A 193 11.34 18.66 30.00
C GLY A 193 12.16 18.02 28.88
N MET A 194 13.45 18.37 28.76
CA MET A 194 14.38 17.94 27.70
C MET A 194 15.60 17.17 28.25
N GLY A 195 15.64 16.91 29.56
CA GLY A 195 16.69 16.13 30.20
C GLY A 195 16.77 14.69 29.65
N VAL A 196 17.95 14.29 29.19
CA VAL A 196 18.23 12.89 28.81
C VAL A 196 18.09 12.01 30.06
N PRO A 197 17.27 10.95 30.05
CA PRO A 197 17.12 10.05 31.20
C PRO A 197 18.47 9.51 31.69
N ASP A 198 18.62 9.30 33.00
CA ASP A 198 19.90 8.83 33.59
C ASP A 198 20.43 7.56 32.94
N ALA A 199 19.54 6.65 32.55
CA ALA A 199 19.91 5.41 31.85
C ALA A 199 20.60 5.66 30.49
N TRP A 200 20.44 6.84 29.92
CA TRP A 200 20.92 7.23 28.59
C TRP A 200 22.00 8.33 28.67
N ARG A 201 22.33 8.81 29.88
CA ARG A 201 23.49 9.69 30.06
C ARG A 201 24.77 8.88 29.92
N ARG A 202 25.71 9.39 29.12
CA ARG A 202 27.04 8.77 28.98
C ARG A 202 27.89 9.10 30.20
N GLU A 203 28.57 8.11 30.77
CA GLU A 203 29.55 8.35 31.83
C GLU A 203 30.70 9.21 31.28
N PRO A 204 31.19 10.20 32.04
CA PRO A 204 32.35 10.98 31.64
C PRO A 204 33.57 10.06 31.56
N LYS A 205 34.33 10.18 30.46
CA LYS A 205 35.57 9.44 30.25
C LYS A 205 36.67 10.10 31.08
N ASP A 206 37.32 9.33 31.96
CA ASP A 206 38.52 9.79 32.66
C ASP A 206 39.62 10.08 31.62
N ASP A 207 39.90 11.36 31.38
CA ASP A 207 41.01 11.78 30.54
C ASP A 207 42.32 11.55 31.29
N ALA A 208 42.91 10.36 31.09
CA ALA A 208 44.28 10.07 31.51
C ALA A 208 45.27 10.91 30.71
N ALA A 209 46.04 11.71 31.44
CA ALA A 209 47.15 12.55 31.01
C ALA A 209 47.89 12.11 29.74
N ASP A 210 47.81 12.97 28.71
CA ASP A 210 48.75 13.04 27.60
C ASP A 210 50.03 13.73 28.11
N ASP A 211 51.05 12.94 28.49
CA ASP A 211 52.42 13.43 28.64
C ASP A 211 53.22 13.02 27.41
N GLY A 212 53.83 14.03 26.80
CA GLY A 212 54.40 13.99 25.47
C GLY A 212 55.65 13.11 25.34
N GLY A 213 55.75 12.44 24.20
CA GLY A 213 56.92 11.69 23.79
C GLY A 213 57.26 11.93 22.32
N GLY A 214 57.64 13.16 21.99
CA GLY A 214 58.23 13.50 20.70
C GLY A 214 59.75 13.37 20.72
N LYS A 215 60.26 12.58 19.77
CA LYS A 215 61.68 12.35 19.36
C LYS A 215 62.56 11.45 20.21
#